data_AF-A0A2V7GFM9-F1
#
_entry.id   AF-A0A2V7GFM9-F1
#
_cell.length_a   1.000
_cell.length_b   1.000
_cell.length_c   1.000
_cell.angle_alpha   90.00
_cell.angle_beta   90.00
_cell.angle_gamma   90.00
#
_symmetry.space_group_name_H-M   'P 1'
#
loop_
_entity.id
_entity.type
_entity.pdbx_description
1 polymer ?
#
loop_
_entity_poly.entity_id
_entity_poly.type
_entity_poly.pdbx_seq_one_letter_code
_entity_poly.pdbx_strand_id
1 'polypeptide(L)'
;MRYLPLVLANLGRHKRRTFLTAVSVALALFLFASLRTVVTTIAAGAQFGSARRLVVTNATGIVFPLPVAYAGRLRTLPGVQAVSWANWFGGRYGDGKRFFATFAVDPASYLAMYPEIQLPPDQREAFLRERTSAIVGKRLLDVFGWRLGQDVTIQGTIFGGDWTFTIRGVYT
;
A
#
# COMPACT_ATOMS: atom_id res chain seq x y z
N MET A 1 -37.44 14.86 36.35
CA MET A 1 -36.07 15.39 36.57
C MET A 1 -35.99 16.28 37.82
N ARG A 2 -36.29 15.75 39.02
CA ARG A 2 -36.47 16.59 40.24
C ARG A 2 -35.14 16.99 40.92
N TYR A 3 -34.03 16.31 40.59
CA TYR A 3 -32.71 16.50 41.23
C TYR A 3 -31.64 17.14 40.33
N LEU A 4 -31.92 17.30 39.02
CA LEU A 4 -31.02 17.98 38.08
C LEU A 4 -30.58 19.39 38.52
N PRO A 5 -31.48 20.25 39.04
CA PRO A 5 -31.13 21.61 39.47
C PRO A 5 -30.14 21.59 40.66
N LEU A 6 -30.28 20.62 41.57
CA LEU A 6 -29.42 20.45 42.73
C LEU A 6 -28.01 19.99 42.32
N VAL A 7 -27.91 19.11 41.32
CA VAL A 7 -26.63 18.65 40.76
C VAL A 7 -25.89 19.80 40.06
N LEU A 8 -26.60 20.59 39.24
CA LEU A 8 -26.03 21.76 38.55
C LEU A 8 -25.57 22.86 39.53
N ALA A 9 -26.36 23.14 40.58
CA ALA A 9 -25.98 24.09 41.62
C ALA A 9 -24.72 23.64 42.38
N ASN A 10 -24.58 22.34 42.64
CA ASN A 10 -23.42 21.76 43.32
C ASN A 10 -22.15 21.78 42.44
N LEU A 11 -22.30 21.46 41.15
CA LEU A 11 -21.22 21.57 40.15
C LEU A 11 -20.72 23.02 39.98
N GLY A 12 -21.62 24.00 40.07
CA GLY A 12 -21.29 25.43 39.99
C GLY A 12 -20.61 26.01 41.23
N ARG A 13 -20.72 25.35 42.39
CA ARG A 13 -20.15 25.82 43.67
C ARG A 13 -18.62 25.76 43.70
N HIS A 14 -18.02 24.80 43.01
CA HIS A 14 -16.57 24.63 42.93
C HIS A 14 -16.10 24.53 41.47
N LYS A 15 -16.25 25.64 40.73
CA LYS A 15 -15.98 25.75 39.27
C LYS A 15 -14.64 25.17 38.84
N ARG A 16 -13.55 25.42 39.61
CA ARG A 16 -12.21 24.87 39.32
C ARG A 16 -12.19 23.34 39.36
N ARG A 17 -12.73 22.73 40.42
CA ARG A 17 -12.74 21.27 40.59
C ARG A 17 -13.59 20.59 39.51
N THR A 18 -14.76 21.15 39.23
CA THR A 18 -15.65 20.66 38.16
C THR A 18 -15.00 20.77 36.79
N PHE A 19 -14.32 21.88 36.51
CA PHE A 19 -13.60 22.07 35.25
C PHE A 19 -12.43 21.08 35.10
N LEU A 20 -11.57 20.96 36.11
CA LEU A 20 -10.42 20.03 36.10
C LEU A 20 -10.85 18.57 35.90
N THR A 21 -11.94 18.14 36.54
CA THR A 21 -12.49 16.79 36.38
C THR A 21 -13.12 16.57 35.00
N ALA A 22 -13.88 17.54 34.49
CA ALA A 22 -14.45 17.48 33.14
C ALA A 22 -13.35 17.44 32.07
N VAL A 23 -12.31 18.27 32.20
CA VAL A 23 -11.16 18.31 31.27
C VAL A 23 -10.38 16.99 31.32
N SER A 24 -10.18 16.41 32.51
CA SER A 24 -9.49 15.12 32.64
C SER A 24 -10.22 14.00 31.89
N VAL A 25 -11.55 13.91 32.04
CA VAL A 25 -12.37 12.94 31.32
C VAL A 25 -12.39 13.23 29.82
N ALA A 26 -12.53 14.49 29.43
CA ALA A 26 -12.50 14.89 28.02
C ALA A 26 -11.15 14.56 27.35
N LEU A 27 -10.03 14.79 28.05
CA LEU A 27 -8.70 14.45 27.56
C LEU A 27 -8.52 12.95 27.40
N ALA A 28 -8.98 12.15 28.37
CA ALA A 28 -8.93 10.69 28.26
C ALA A 28 -9.73 10.16 27.06
N LEU A 29 -10.95 10.67 26.86
CA LEU A 29 -11.78 10.33 25.71
C LEU A 29 -11.16 10.79 24.38
N PHE A 30 -10.57 11.99 24.36
CA PHE A 30 -9.89 12.53 23.18
C PHE A 30 -8.68 11.66 22.78
N LEU A 31 -7.84 11.28 23.73
CA LEU A 31 -6.69 10.41 23.49
C LEU A 31 -7.14 9.03 23.00
N PHE A 32 -8.16 8.44 23.63
CA PHE A 32 -8.72 7.16 23.21
C PHE A 32 -9.30 7.22 21.79
N ALA A 33 -10.14 8.21 21.50
CA ALA A 33 -10.76 8.38 20.19
C ALA A 33 -9.72 8.65 19.09
N SER A 34 -8.70 9.46 19.39
CA SER A 34 -7.60 9.74 18.47
C SER A 34 -6.81 8.48 18.16
N LEU A 35 -6.37 7.74 19.19
CA LEU A 35 -5.63 6.49 18.99
C LEU A 35 -6.46 5.47 18.23
N ARG A 36 -7.73 5.30 18.61
CA ARG A 36 -8.64 4.38 17.91
C ARG A 36 -8.80 4.75 16.45
N THR A 37 -8.98 6.04 16.15
CA THR A 37 -9.10 6.53 14.76
C THR A 37 -7.86 6.22 13.95
N VAL A 38 -6.66 6.49 14.50
CA VAL A 38 -5.40 6.17 13.83
C VAL A 38 -5.29 4.66 13.54
N VAL A 39 -5.56 3.82 14.54
CA VAL A 39 -5.49 2.36 14.37
C VAL A 39 -6.52 1.86 13.36
N THR A 40 -7.77 2.34 13.40
CA THR A 40 -8.81 1.93 12.47
C THR A 40 -8.52 2.38 11.04
N THR A 41 -7.94 3.57 10.85
CA THR A 41 -7.58 4.08 9.52
C THR A 41 -6.43 3.28 8.92
N ILE A 42 -5.42 2.91 9.72
CA ILE A 42 -4.35 2.01 9.29
C ILE A 42 -4.91 0.63 8.92
N ALA A 43 -5.83 0.08 9.73
CA ALA A 43 -6.46 -1.20 9.45
C ALA A 43 -7.37 -1.18 8.20
N ALA A 44 -8.10 -0.09 7.98
CA ALA A 44 -8.87 0.12 6.75
C ALA A 44 -7.94 0.23 5.53
N GLY A 45 -6.77 0.86 5.70
CA GLY A 45 -5.67 0.86 4.72
C GLY A 45 -5.17 -0.54 4.34
N ALA A 46 -5.16 -1.49 5.28
CA ALA A 46 -4.77 -2.87 5.03
C ALA A 46 -5.89 -3.71 4.37
N GLN A 47 -7.16 -3.33 4.58
CA GLN A 47 -8.33 -3.98 3.97
C GLN A 47 -8.48 -3.70 2.45
N PHE A 48 -7.70 -2.78 1.89
CA PHE A 48 -7.59 -2.62 0.43
C PHE A 48 -6.92 -3.82 -0.26
N GLY A 49 -6.36 -4.76 0.50
CA GLY A 49 -6.09 -6.11 0.02
C GLY A 49 -7.40 -6.89 -0.13
N SER A 50 -7.93 -7.05 -1.35
CA SER A 50 -9.11 -7.89 -1.61
C SER A 50 -9.10 -9.17 -0.75
N ALA A 51 -10.15 -9.38 0.04
CA ALA A 51 -10.33 -10.55 0.92
C ALA A 51 -10.26 -11.91 0.18
N ARG A 52 -10.17 -11.88 -1.15
CA ARG A 52 -10.07 -13.04 -2.05
C ARG A 52 -8.64 -13.32 -2.54
N ARG A 53 -7.61 -12.60 -2.06
CA ARG A 53 -6.21 -12.81 -2.45
C ARG A 53 -5.38 -13.37 -1.32
N LEU A 54 -4.71 -14.48 -1.60
CA LEU A 54 -3.72 -15.09 -0.71
C LEU A 54 -2.31 -14.82 -1.28
N VAL A 55 -1.44 -14.25 -0.46
CA VAL A 55 -0.03 -14.02 -0.82
C VAL A 55 0.81 -15.14 -0.25
N VAL A 56 1.58 -15.81 -1.10
CA VAL A 56 2.52 -16.87 -0.71
C VAL A 56 3.94 -16.34 -0.91
N THR A 57 4.75 -16.40 0.14
CA THR A 57 6.15 -15.95 0.12
C THR A 57 7.09 -17.06 0.54
N ASN A 58 8.38 -16.90 0.24
CA ASN A 58 9.40 -17.77 0.81
C ASN A 58 9.53 -17.50 2.32
N ALA A 59 9.58 -18.55 3.12
CA ALA A 59 9.74 -18.47 4.58
C ALA A 59 11.06 -17.79 5.00
N THR A 60 12.09 -17.84 4.16
CA THR A 60 13.38 -17.16 4.42
C THR A 60 13.34 -15.65 4.15
N GLY A 61 12.36 -15.17 3.38
CA GLY A 61 12.17 -13.74 3.11
C GLY A 61 11.69 -13.43 1.68
N ILE A 62 11.15 -12.23 1.49
CA ILE A 62 10.55 -11.77 0.22
C ILE A 62 11.55 -11.62 -0.94
N VAL A 63 12.84 -11.51 -0.63
CA VAL A 63 13.92 -11.38 -1.62
C VAL A 63 14.24 -12.73 -2.28
N PHE A 64 13.90 -13.85 -1.64
CA PHE A 64 14.17 -15.18 -2.18
C PHE A 64 13.01 -15.65 -3.05
N PRO A 65 13.24 -15.98 -4.33
CA PRO A 65 12.18 -16.39 -5.23
C PRO A 65 11.61 -17.75 -4.84
N LEU A 66 10.36 -17.98 -5.24
CA LEU A 66 9.73 -19.30 -5.22
C LEU A 66 9.93 -19.99 -6.59
N PRO A 67 10.10 -21.33 -6.64
CA PRO A 67 10.15 -22.06 -7.89
C PRO A 67 8.89 -21.86 -8.74
N VAL A 68 9.05 -21.56 -10.04
CA VAL A 68 7.94 -21.34 -10.98
C VAL A 68 7.00 -22.54 -11.06
N ALA A 69 7.51 -23.76 -10.84
CA ALA A 69 6.71 -24.98 -10.79
C ALA A 69 5.57 -24.93 -9.75
N TYR A 70 5.72 -24.15 -8.68
CA TYR A 70 4.67 -23.98 -7.67
C TYR A 70 3.44 -23.26 -8.24
N ALA A 71 3.60 -22.34 -9.21
CA ALA A 71 2.47 -21.70 -9.85
C ALA A 71 1.57 -22.70 -10.57
N GLY A 72 2.14 -23.72 -11.22
CA GLY A 72 1.38 -24.81 -11.84
C GLY A 72 0.59 -25.62 -10.81
N ARG A 73 1.24 -26.00 -9.70
CA ARG A 73 0.58 -26.75 -8.61
C ARG A 73 -0.54 -25.94 -7.97
N LEU A 74 -0.32 -24.66 -7.66
CA LEU A 74 -1.32 -23.80 -7.05
C LEU A 74 -2.59 -23.65 -7.90
N ARG A 75 -2.45 -23.54 -9.23
CA ARG A 75 -3.61 -23.47 -10.14
C ARG A 75 -4.50 -24.71 -10.11
N THR A 76 -3.97 -25.87 -9.72
CA THR A 76 -4.76 -27.11 -9.63
C THR A 76 -5.54 -27.24 -8.32
N LEU A 77 -5.30 -26.37 -7.34
CA LEU A 77 -5.98 -26.45 -6.06
C LEU A 77 -7.44 -25.97 -6.18
N PRO A 78 -8.40 -26.69 -5.57
CA PRO A 78 -9.79 -26.26 -5.54
C PRO A 78 -9.95 -24.87 -4.93
N GLY A 79 -10.72 -24.00 -5.60
CA GLY A 79 -10.99 -22.63 -5.16
C GLY A 79 -9.98 -21.58 -5.63
N VAL A 80 -8.85 -21.97 -6.22
CA VAL A 80 -7.90 -21.03 -6.83
C VAL A 80 -8.38 -20.61 -8.21
N GLN A 81 -8.76 -19.34 -8.38
CA GLN A 81 -9.26 -18.81 -9.66
C GLN A 81 -8.13 -18.34 -10.59
N ALA A 82 -7.06 -17.78 -10.03
CA ALA A 82 -5.93 -17.25 -10.79
C ALA A 82 -4.66 -17.29 -9.93
N VAL A 83 -3.51 -17.39 -10.60
CA VAL A 83 -2.18 -17.31 -9.97
C VAL A 83 -1.33 -16.34 -10.78
N SER A 84 -0.76 -15.37 -10.08
CA SER A 84 0.19 -14.39 -10.58
C SER A 84 1.39 -14.34 -9.63
N TRP A 85 2.46 -13.66 -10.03
CA TRP A 85 3.64 -13.43 -9.20
C TRP A 85 4.13 -12.00 -9.28
N ALA A 86 4.84 -11.59 -8.24
CA ALA A 86 5.63 -10.39 -8.18
C ALA A 86 6.96 -10.74 -7.51
N ASN A 87 8.06 -10.52 -8.21
CA ASN A 87 9.39 -10.74 -7.69
C ASN A 87 9.97 -9.41 -7.21
N TRP A 88 10.48 -9.38 -5.98
CA TRP A 88 11.12 -8.20 -5.43
C TRP A 88 12.42 -7.94 -6.20
N PHE A 89 12.41 -6.91 -7.05
CA PHE A 89 13.56 -6.60 -7.90
C PHE A 89 14.67 -5.95 -7.07
N GLY A 90 14.31 -5.03 -6.18
CA GLY A 90 15.25 -4.27 -5.37
C GLY A 90 16.15 -3.41 -6.25
N GLY A 91 15.84 -2.12 -6.31
CA GLY A 91 16.57 -1.18 -7.15
C GLY A 91 16.65 0.19 -6.52
N ARG A 92 17.71 0.92 -6.86
CA ARG A 92 17.88 2.32 -6.49
C ARG A 92 17.90 3.18 -7.75
N TYR A 93 17.41 4.41 -7.61
CA TYR A 93 17.45 5.43 -8.65
C TYR A 93 18.28 6.61 -8.17
N GLY A 94 19.12 7.16 -9.04
CA GLY A 94 19.99 8.31 -8.73
C GLY A 94 20.91 8.05 -7.54
N ASP A 95 20.84 8.90 -6.52
CA ASP A 95 21.66 8.80 -5.31
C ASP A 95 21.17 7.75 -4.30
N GLY A 96 20.04 7.08 -4.57
CA GLY A 96 19.48 6.02 -3.74
C GLY A 96 18.92 6.49 -2.39
N LYS A 97 18.81 7.80 -2.14
CA LYS A 97 18.27 8.30 -0.85
C LYS A 97 16.78 8.07 -0.69
N ARG A 98 16.06 7.91 -1.79
CA ARG A 98 14.61 7.69 -1.79
C ARG A 98 14.31 6.24 -2.14
N PHE A 99 13.89 5.49 -1.12
CA PHE A 99 13.44 4.13 -1.28
C PHE A 99 12.05 4.07 -1.90
N PHE A 100 11.86 3.15 -2.84
CA PHE A 100 10.56 2.75 -3.35
C PHE A 100 10.61 1.28 -3.76
N ALA A 101 9.46 0.61 -3.66
CA ALA A 101 9.37 -0.80 -4.01
C ALA A 101 9.41 -0.98 -5.53
N THR A 102 10.24 -1.90 -5.99
CA THR A 102 10.35 -2.29 -7.41
C THR A 102 10.04 -3.77 -7.52
N PHE A 103 9.09 -4.11 -8.40
CA PHE A 103 8.64 -5.47 -8.60
C PHE A 103 8.69 -5.83 -10.08
N ALA A 104 9.22 -7.01 -10.38
CA ALA A 104 9.05 -7.66 -11.67
C ALA A 104 7.82 -8.58 -11.60
N VAL A 105 6.82 -8.33 -12.41
CA VAL A 105 5.52 -9.03 -12.35
C VAL A 105 5.24 -9.75 -13.66
N ASP A 106 4.29 -10.71 -13.65
CA ASP A 106 3.64 -11.14 -14.88
C ASP A 106 2.60 -10.10 -15.31
N PRO A 107 2.79 -9.37 -16.42
CA PRO A 107 1.97 -8.20 -16.74
C PRO A 107 0.47 -8.49 -16.83
N ALA A 108 0.11 -9.59 -17.50
CA ALA A 108 -1.28 -9.92 -17.79
C ALA A 108 -2.02 -10.43 -16.54
N SER A 109 -1.47 -11.43 -15.84
CA SER A 109 -2.14 -12.00 -14.67
C SER A 109 -2.08 -11.06 -13.46
N TYR A 110 -1.03 -10.25 -13.31
CA TYR A 110 -0.91 -9.33 -12.18
C TYR A 110 -1.92 -8.18 -12.29
N LEU A 111 -2.03 -7.52 -13.45
CA LEU A 111 -3.02 -6.45 -13.62
C LEU A 111 -4.47 -6.96 -13.53
N ALA A 112 -4.75 -8.18 -13.96
CA ALA A 112 -6.07 -8.79 -13.76
C ALA A 112 -6.37 -9.09 -12.28
N MET A 113 -5.35 -9.41 -11.48
CA MET A 113 -5.46 -9.73 -10.05
C MET A 113 -5.54 -8.48 -9.15
N TYR A 114 -5.08 -7.33 -9.64
CA TYR A 114 -5.06 -6.06 -8.92
C TYR A 114 -5.91 -5.00 -9.66
N PRO A 115 -7.25 -5.10 -9.62
CA PRO A 115 -8.14 -4.13 -10.28
C PRO A 115 -8.01 -2.71 -9.72
N GLU A 116 -7.44 -2.56 -8.53
CA GLU A 116 -7.08 -1.25 -7.96
C GLU A 116 -5.97 -0.53 -8.74
N ILE A 117 -5.18 -1.23 -9.55
CA ILE A 117 -4.19 -0.61 -10.44
C ILE A 117 -4.91 -0.16 -11.70
N GLN A 118 -5.42 1.08 -11.67
CA GLN A 118 -6.14 1.65 -12.79
C GLN A 118 -5.17 2.28 -13.79
N LEU A 119 -5.17 1.76 -15.02
CA LEU A 119 -4.36 2.25 -16.13
C LEU A 119 -5.26 2.58 -17.33
N PRO A 120 -4.97 3.67 -18.07
CA PRO A 120 -5.55 3.89 -19.38
C PRO A 120 -5.33 2.67 -20.31
N PRO A 121 -6.31 2.29 -21.15
CA PRO A 121 -6.22 1.09 -21.99
C PRO A 121 -4.98 1.07 -22.91
N ASP A 122 -4.62 2.20 -23.50
CA ASP A 122 -3.44 2.40 -24.35
C ASP A 122 -2.13 2.14 -23.59
N GLN A 123 -2.03 2.64 -22.35
CA GLN A 123 -0.87 2.43 -21.47
C GLN A 123 -0.76 0.98 -21.01
N ARG A 124 -1.90 0.35 -20.72
CA ARG A 124 -1.96 -1.07 -20.37
C ARG A 124 -1.45 -1.93 -21.53
N GLU A 125 -1.91 -1.69 -22.75
CA GLU A 125 -1.45 -2.44 -23.93
C GLU A 125 0.04 -2.24 -24.21
N ALA A 126 0.53 -1.00 -24.10
CA ALA A 126 1.96 -0.71 -24.23
C ALA A 126 2.81 -1.47 -23.20
N PHE A 127 2.34 -1.54 -21.95
CA PHE A 127 3.00 -2.30 -20.89
C PHE A 127 3.02 -3.81 -21.15
N LEU A 128 1.90 -4.37 -21.64
CA LEU A 128 1.82 -5.80 -21.97
C LEU A 128 2.73 -6.20 -23.15
N ARG A 129 2.94 -5.27 -24.10
CA ARG A 129 3.69 -5.53 -25.34
C ARG A 129 5.20 -5.39 -25.17
N GLU A 130 5.66 -4.39 -24.42
CA GLU A 130 7.06 -4.03 -24.33
C GLU A 130 7.72 -4.63 -23.08
N ARG A 131 8.72 -5.50 -23.28
CA ARG A 131 9.42 -6.19 -22.15
C ARG A 131 10.20 -5.26 -21.23
N THR A 132 10.67 -4.12 -21.75
CA THR A 132 11.42 -3.10 -21.01
C THR A 132 10.51 -1.99 -20.50
N SER A 133 9.20 -2.19 -20.50
CA SER A 133 8.26 -1.19 -20.01
C SER A 133 8.08 -1.26 -18.49
N ALA A 134 7.80 -0.11 -17.88
CA ALA A 134 7.44 0.01 -16.49
C ALA A 134 6.14 0.80 -16.35
N ILE A 135 5.35 0.44 -15.34
CA ILE A 135 4.24 1.25 -14.85
C ILE A 135 4.62 1.84 -13.50
N VAL A 136 4.23 3.08 -13.26
CA VAL A 136 4.64 3.84 -12.08
C VAL A 136 3.42 4.48 -11.44
N GLY A 137 3.34 4.45 -10.11
CA GLY A 137 2.25 5.13 -9.40
C GLY A 137 2.39 6.65 -9.53
N LYS A 138 1.26 7.37 -9.66
CA LYS A 138 1.23 8.84 -9.83
C LYS A 138 2.12 9.59 -8.83
N ARG A 139 2.08 9.23 -7.55
CA ARG A 139 2.92 9.85 -6.51
C ARG A 139 4.42 9.70 -6.79
N LEU A 140 4.85 8.55 -7.30
CA LEU A 140 6.27 8.30 -7.57
C LEU A 140 6.73 9.12 -8.78
N LEU A 141 5.87 9.22 -9.79
CA LEU A 141 6.07 10.07 -10.95
C LEU A 141 6.31 11.53 -10.53
N ASP A 142 5.45 12.07 -9.66
CA ASP A 142 5.54 13.44 -9.16
C ASP A 142 6.81 13.66 -8.31
N VAL A 143 7.14 12.72 -7.43
CA VAL A 143 8.29 12.80 -6.51
C VAL A 143 9.62 12.83 -7.26
N PHE A 144 9.75 12.02 -8.31
CA PHE A 144 10.98 11.96 -9.12
C PHE A 144 10.95 12.87 -10.35
N GLY A 145 9.84 13.55 -10.61
CA GLY A 145 9.67 14.42 -11.77
C GLY A 145 9.72 13.66 -13.10
N TRP A 146 9.37 12.37 -13.08
CA TRP A 146 9.35 11.53 -14.27
C TRP A 146 8.19 11.88 -15.19
N ARG A 147 8.28 11.43 -16.45
CA ARG A 147 7.22 11.62 -17.45
C ARG A 147 6.86 10.31 -18.11
N LEU A 148 5.61 10.20 -18.58
CA LEU A 148 5.19 9.10 -19.43
C LEU A 148 6.05 9.10 -20.71
N GLY A 149 6.55 7.93 -21.09
CA GLY A 149 7.44 7.72 -22.23
C GLY A 149 8.93 7.93 -21.95
N GLN A 150 9.30 8.36 -20.74
CA GLN A 150 10.70 8.55 -20.36
C GLN A 150 11.38 7.22 -20.05
N ASP A 151 12.66 7.11 -20.43
CA ASP A 151 13.55 6.03 -19.99
C ASP A 151 14.14 6.34 -18.61
N VAL A 152 14.06 5.35 -17.72
CA VAL A 152 14.53 5.42 -16.34
C VAL A 152 15.44 4.24 -16.08
N THR A 153 16.69 4.54 -15.73
CA THR A 153 17.68 3.51 -15.35
C THR A 153 17.63 3.26 -13.86
N ILE A 154 17.34 2.01 -13.49
CA ILE A 154 17.32 1.52 -12.12
C ILE A 154 18.57 0.65 -11.90
N GLN A 155 19.35 0.99 -10.88
CA GLN A 155 20.51 0.23 -10.47
C GLN A 155 20.04 -0.93 -9.57
N GLY A 156 20.21 -2.16 -10.03
CA GLY A 156 19.75 -3.34 -9.29
C GLY A 156 20.63 -3.61 -8.07
N THR A 157 19.98 -3.83 -6.92
CA THR A 157 20.68 -4.20 -5.67
C THR A 157 20.70 -5.71 -5.46
N ILE A 158 19.71 -6.43 -6.00
CA ILE A 158 19.65 -7.90 -5.98
C ILE A 158 20.06 -8.47 -7.35
N PHE A 159 19.49 -7.93 -8.42
CA PHE A 159 19.85 -8.26 -9.79
C PHE A 159 20.87 -7.24 -10.31
N GLY A 160 22.15 -7.51 -10.09
CA GLY A 160 23.23 -6.56 -10.44
C GLY A 160 23.16 -6.07 -11.90
N GLY A 161 23.44 -4.78 -12.09
CA GLY A 161 23.42 -4.11 -13.38
C GLY A 161 22.57 -2.84 -13.40
N ASP A 162 22.71 -2.10 -14.51
CA ASP A 162 21.91 -0.90 -14.80
C ASP A 162 20.79 -1.27 -15.76
N TRP A 163 19.56 -1.27 -15.24
CA TRP A 163 18.39 -1.72 -15.97
C TRP A 163 17.57 -0.52 -16.42
N THR A 164 17.51 -0.29 -17.72
CA THR A 164 16.75 0.83 -18.28
C THR A 164 15.34 0.38 -18.64
N PHE A 165 14.35 1.07 -18.09
CA PHE A 165 12.94 0.82 -18.33
C PHE A 165 12.24 2.06 -18.87
N THR A 166 11.36 1.90 -19.84
CA THR A 166 10.54 3.00 -20.37
C THR A 166 9.23 3.07 -19.61
N ILE A 167 8.89 4.23 -19.05
CA ILE A 167 7.60 4.42 -18.37
C ILE A 167 6.49 4.41 -19.42
N ARG A 168 5.72 3.32 -19.48
CA ARG A 168 4.59 3.17 -20.42
C ARG A 168 3.23 3.33 -19.77
N GLY A 169 3.16 3.36 -18.44
CA GLY A 169 1.91 3.64 -17.77
C GLY A 169 2.07 4.35 -16.44
N VAL A 170 1.06 5.14 -16.10
CA VAL A 170 0.92 5.78 -14.80
C VAL A 170 -0.40 5.36 -14.19
N TYR A 171 -0.33 4.64 -13.07
CA TYR A 171 -1.53 4.18 -12.38
C TYR A 171 -1.89 5.07 -11.20
N THR A 172 -3.19 5.11 -10.89
CA THR A 172 -3.78 5.85 -9.77
C THR A 172 -4.49 4.93 -8.80
#